data_AF-A0A0F9YVP7-F1
#
_entry.id   AF-A0A0F9YVP7-F1
#
_cell.length_a   1.000
_cell.length_b   1.000
_cell.length_c   1.000
_cell.angle_alpha   90.00
_cell.angle_beta   90.00
_cell.angle_gamma   90.00
#
_symmetry.space_group_name_H-M   'P 1'
#
loop_
_entity.id
_entity.type
_entity.pdbx_description
1 polymer ?
#
loop_
_entity_poly.entity_id
_entity_poly.type
_entity_poly.pdbx_seq_one_letter_code
_entity_poly.pdbx_strand_id
1 'polypeptide(L)'
;MNIKKIYNDWSVKLLNNKYSKEIVAGVGFVVVVGGGAYLYRMYVNNREDAAIRAFSDCLDETAKALNLDYGMAENKKDQKDVWDDLEMAYSAGVDQHSSSKLAGYFKIYQAGALSKEGKQEEAIALMKQAVKEIPSASLLKPLYQNKYALMMMDSKDESVQKEGLSLLESLANDSTNQNADLSLYFLGLYYWSKNDLSAVKNVWGKLVKDFSSEDKNKDSAWAQLAKERLDSIQA
;
A
#
# COMPACT_ATOMS: atom_id res chain seq x y z
N MET A 1 -31.00 47.39 -28.42
CA MET A 1 -30.47 47.63 -27.06
C MET A 1 -28.95 47.49 -27.11
N ASN A 2 -28.20 48.55 -26.80
CA ASN A 2 -26.75 48.63 -27.09
C ASN A 2 -25.93 48.09 -25.91
N ILE A 3 -25.41 46.85 -26.03
CA ILE A 3 -24.69 46.12 -24.97
C ILE A 3 -23.49 46.92 -24.43
N LYS A 4 -22.80 47.69 -25.29
CA LYS A 4 -21.68 48.55 -24.87
C LYS A 4 -22.10 49.63 -23.86
N LYS A 5 -23.32 50.17 -23.99
CA LYS A 5 -23.82 51.24 -23.10
C LYS A 5 -24.17 50.71 -21.70
N ILE A 6 -24.61 49.45 -21.61
CA ILE A 6 -24.96 48.79 -20.34
C ILE A 6 -23.68 48.44 -19.55
N TYR A 7 -22.65 47.95 -20.23
CA TYR A 7 -21.37 47.60 -19.60
C TYR A 7 -20.70 48.84 -18.97
N ASN A 8 -20.73 49.97 -19.68
CA ASN A 8 -20.13 51.22 -19.23
C ASN A 8 -20.84 51.84 -18.02
N ASP A 9 -22.17 51.76 -17.95
CA ASP A 9 -22.95 52.31 -16.83
C ASP A 9 -22.76 51.50 -15.54
N TRP A 10 -22.62 50.17 -15.66
CA TRP A 10 -22.36 49.29 -14.52
C TRP A 10 -20.94 49.46 -13.95
N SER A 11 -19.91 49.52 -14.80
CA SER A 11 -18.52 49.70 -14.34
C SER A 11 -18.32 51.05 -13.64
N VAL A 12 -18.96 52.12 -14.12
CA VAL A 12 -18.85 53.45 -13.50
C VAL A 12 -19.55 53.49 -12.14
N LYS A 13 -20.74 52.89 -12.01
CA LYS A 13 -21.45 52.78 -10.71
C LYS A 13 -20.69 51.94 -9.69
N LEU A 14 -20.04 50.87 -10.14
CA LEU A 14 -19.26 49.98 -9.27
C LEU A 14 -17.97 50.66 -8.76
N LEU A 15 -17.31 51.45 -9.61
CA LEU A 15 -16.11 52.20 -9.23
C LEU A 15 -16.41 53.43 -8.35
N ASN A 16 -17.59 54.04 -8.49
CA ASN A 16 -18.00 55.22 -7.72
C ASN A 16 -18.68 54.89 -6.38
N ASN A 17 -18.74 53.61 -5.99
CA ASN A 17 -19.26 53.19 -4.69
C ASN A 17 -18.23 53.49 -3.59
N LYS A 18 -18.68 53.92 -2.40
CA LYS A 18 -17.82 54.12 -1.22
C LYS A 18 -16.99 52.88 -0.88
N TYR A 19 -17.47 51.70 -1.24
CA TYR A 19 -16.83 50.40 -1.00
C TYR A 19 -16.11 49.80 -2.22
N SER A 20 -15.90 50.57 -3.30
CA SER A 20 -15.37 50.02 -4.55
C SER A 20 -13.96 49.45 -4.40
N LYS A 21 -13.12 50.04 -3.54
CA LYS A 21 -11.77 49.56 -3.25
C LYS A 21 -11.79 48.22 -2.51
N GLU A 22 -12.67 48.08 -1.52
CA GLU A 22 -12.86 46.86 -0.74
C GLU A 22 -13.43 45.74 -1.60
N ILE A 23 -14.37 46.03 -2.50
CA ILE A 23 -14.92 45.06 -3.45
C ILE A 23 -13.83 44.59 -4.42
N VAL A 24 -13.05 45.51 -5.01
CA VAL A 24 -11.96 45.15 -5.93
C VAL A 24 -10.87 44.34 -5.19
N ALA A 25 -10.51 44.73 -3.97
CA ALA A 25 -9.57 43.97 -3.16
C ALA A 25 -10.10 42.57 -2.82
N GLY A 26 -11.38 42.46 -2.45
CA GLY A 26 -12.03 41.19 -2.14
C GLY A 26 -12.09 40.26 -3.36
N VAL A 27 -12.49 40.78 -4.53
CA VAL A 27 -12.49 40.01 -5.79
C VAL A 27 -11.07 39.61 -6.19
N GLY A 28 -10.11 40.53 -6.09
CA GLY A 28 -8.70 40.25 -6.36
C GLY A 28 -8.16 39.14 -5.46
N PHE A 29 -8.48 39.18 -4.17
CA PHE A 29 -8.12 38.13 -3.22
C PHE A 29 -8.74 36.78 -3.59
N VAL A 30 -10.03 36.73 -3.92
CA VAL A 30 -10.71 35.50 -4.36
C VAL A 30 -10.09 34.93 -5.63
N VAL A 31 -9.74 35.78 -6.60
CA VAL A 31 -9.07 35.32 -7.84
C VAL A 31 -7.68 34.77 -7.57
N VAL A 32 -6.89 35.43 -6.71
CA VAL A 32 -5.54 34.96 -6.36
C VAL A 32 -5.60 33.66 -5.57
N VAL A 33 -6.45 33.58 -4.55
CA VAL A 33 -6.59 32.38 -3.70
C VAL A 33 -7.22 31.24 -4.49
N GLY A 34 -8.32 31.50 -5.20
CA GLY A 34 -9.01 30.50 -6.01
C GLY A 34 -8.17 30.01 -7.19
N GLY A 35 -7.53 30.93 -7.91
CA GLY A 35 -6.62 30.62 -9.00
C GLY A 35 -5.38 29.85 -8.52
N GLY A 36 -4.79 30.26 -7.39
CA GLY A 36 -3.68 29.56 -6.76
C GLY A 36 -4.05 28.13 -6.34
N ALA A 37 -5.21 27.94 -5.69
CA ALA A 37 -5.71 26.62 -5.30
C ALA A 37 -5.99 25.72 -6.52
N TYR A 38 -6.54 26.27 -7.60
CA TYR A 38 -6.79 25.54 -8.84
C TYR A 38 -5.49 25.09 -9.51
N LEU A 39 -4.52 26.00 -9.68
CA LEU A 39 -3.22 25.68 -10.27
C LEU A 39 -2.45 24.66 -9.43
N TYR A 40 -2.48 24.79 -8.10
CA TYR A 40 -1.88 23.81 -7.20
C TYR A 40 -2.53 22.43 -7.34
N ARG A 41 -3.86 22.35 -7.40
CA ARG A 41 -4.59 21.09 -7.61
C ARG A 41 -4.23 20.45 -8.95
N MET A 42 -4.14 21.24 -10.01
CA MET A 42 -3.73 20.76 -11.34
C MET A 42 -2.29 20.21 -11.31
N TYR A 43 -1.37 20.91 -10.65
CA TYR A 43 0.00 20.46 -10.47
C TYR A 43 0.08 19.12 -9.71
N VAL A 44 -0.62 19.01 -8.58
CA VAL A 44 -0.67 17.76 -7.80
C VAL A 44 -1.25 16.62 -8.64
N ASN A 45 -2.37 16.83 -9.32
CA ASN A 45 -3.00 15.81 -10.17
C ASN A 45 -2.04 15.33 -11.27
N ASN A 46 -1.39 16.25 -11.99
CA ASN A 46 -0.46 15.89 -13.06
C ASN A 46 0.74 15.08 -12.53
N ARG A 47 1.23 15.41 -11.33
CA ARG A 47 2.30 14.66 -10.67
C ARG A 47 1.83 13.26 -10.24
N GLU A 48 0.62 13.15 -9.67
CA GLU A 48 0.06 11.84 -9.30
C GLU A 48 -0.21 10.97 -10.55
N ASP A 49 -0.70 11.55 -11.65
CA ASP A 49 -0.92 10.83 -12.91
C ASP A 49 0.39 10.26 -13.47
N ALA A 50 1.48 11.03 -13.41
CA ALA A 50 2.80 10.56 -13.80
C ALA A 50 3.26 9.38 -12.91
N ALA A 51 3.07 9.50 -11.59
CA ALA A 51 3.42 8.42 -10.65
C ALA A 51 2.59 7.15 -10.88
N ILE A 52 1.29 7.27 -11.19
CA ILE A 52 0.42 6.13 -11.50
C ILE A 52 0.91 5.42 -12.77
N ARG A 53 1.27 6.15 -13.81
CA ARG A 53 1.80 5.55 -15.04
C ARG A 53 3.11 4.81 -14.78
N ALA A 54 4.07 5.48 -14.16
CA ALA A 54 5.35 4.87 -13.82
C ALA A 54 5.17 3.62 -12.93
N PHE A 55 4.25 3.67 -11.96
CA PHE A 55 3.95 2.53 -11.11
C PHE A 55 3.30 1.37 -11.90
N SER A 56 2.39 1.68 -12.82
CA SER A 56 1.77 0.70 -13.71
C SER A 56 2.81 -0.02 -14.56
N ASP A 57 3.74 0.72 -15.16
CA ASP A 57 4.82 0.15 -15.96
C ASP A 57 5.70 -0.80 -15.11
N CYS A 58 6.00 -0.41 -13.87
CA CYS A 58 6.75 -1.29 -12.95
C CYS A 58 5.96 -2.54 -12.53
N LEU A 59 4.63 -2.45 -12.39
CA LEU A 59 3.78 -3.60 -12.09
C LEU A 59 3.74 -4.61 -13.23
N ASP A 60 3.73 -4.15 -14.47
CA ASP A 60 3.80 -5.02 -15.64
C ASP A 60 5.12 -5.79 -15.68
N GLU A 61 6.25 -5.14 -15.37
CA GLU A 61 7.54 -5.80 -15.23
C GLU A 61 7.58 -6.76 -14.02
N THR A 62 6.94 -6.41 -12.91
CA THR A 62 6.78 -7.31 -11.76
C THR A 62 6.03 -8.58 -12.13
N ALA A 63 4.95 -8.47 -12.90
CA ALA A 63 4.18 -9.61 -13.36
C ALA A 63 5.03 -10.55 -14.23
N LYS A 64 5.88 -9.99 -15.10
CA LYS A 64 6.84 -10.77 -15.91
C LYS A 64 7.88 -11.47 -15.02
N ALA A 65 8.45 -10.76 -14.04
CA ALA A 65 9.41 -11.32 -13.09
C ALA A 65 8.82 -12.48 -12.29
N LEU A 66 7.57 -12.34 -11.82
CA LEU A 66 6.85 -13.40 -11.12
C LEU A 66 6.56 -14.59 -12.03
N ASN A 67 6.16 -14.37 -13.28
CA ASN A 67 5.94 -15.47 -14.23
C ASN A 67 7.21 -16.28 -14.49
N LEU A 68 8.39 -15.65 -14.49
CA LEU A 68 9.68 -16.34 -14.55
C LEU A 68 9.94 -17.16 -13.27
N ASP A 69 9.70 -16.57 -12.10
CA ASP A 69 9.89 -17.22 -10.78
C ASP A 69 9.02 -18.48 -10.63
N TYR A 70 7.79 -18.44 -11.15
CA TYR A 70 6.86 -19.57 -11.15
C TYR A 70 7.06 -20.55 -12.32
N GLY A 71 8.07 -20.35 -13.17
CA GLY A 71 8.35 -21.24 -14.31
C GLY A 71 7.31 -21.19 -15.43
N MET A 72 6.53 -20.11 -15.52
CA MET A 72 5.48 -19.90 -16.53
C MET A 72 5.97 -19.18 -17.80
N ALA A 73 7.21 -18.69 -17.82
CA ALA A 73 7.77 -17.98 -18.97
C ALA A 73 8.60 -18.89 -19.88
N GLU A 74 8.42 -18.75 -21.19
CA GLU A 74 9.10 -19.57 -22.22
C GLU A 74 10.60 -19.25 -22.37
N ASN A 75 11.01 -18.02 -22.06
CA ASN A 75 12.40 -17.57 -22.22
C ASN A 75 13.01 -17.28 -20.85
N LYS A 76 13.94 -18.15 -20.41
CA LYS A 76 14.71 -17.95 -19.18
C LYS A 76 15.85 -16.98 -19.46
N LYS A 77 15.57 -15.67 -19.46
CA LYS A 77 16.61 -14.69 -19.10
C LYS A 77 17.12 -15.09 -17.70
N ASP A 78 18.38 -14.83 -17.38
CA ASP A 78 18.91 -15.13 -16.05
C ASP A 78 18.01 -14.47 -15.00
N GLN A 79 17.37 -15.28 -14.17
CA GLN A 79 16.33 -14.87 -13.21
C GLN A 79 16.83 -13.78 -12.26
N LYS A 80 18.13 -13.76 -11.98
CA LYS A 80 18.79 -12.75 -11.16
C LYS A 80 18.75 -11.36 -11.82
N ASP A 81 19.06 -11.26 -13.10
CA ASP A 81 19.09 -9.99 -13.83
C ASP A 81 17.71 -9.31 -13.85
N VAL A 82 16.64 -10.11 -13.80
CA VAL A 82 15.27 -9.58 -13.84
C VAL A 82 14.87 -8.91 -12.53
N TRP A 83 15.32 -9.45 -11.39
CA TRP A 83 15.05 -8.82 -10.09
C TRP A 83 15.90 -7.57 -9.89
N ASP A 84 17.18 -7.60 -10.29
CA ASP A 84 18.07 -6.44 -10.28
C ASP A 84 17.50 -5.29 -11.16
N ASP A 85 17.02 -5.59 -12.37
CA ASP A 85 16.35 -4.62 -13.26
C ASP A 85 15.09 -4.03 -12.59
N LEU A 86 14.32 -4.85 -11.89
CA LEU A 86 13.08 -4.45 -11.24
C LEU A 86 13.34 -3.56 -10.01
N GLU A 87 14.35 -3.89 -9.21
CA GLU A 87 14.80 -3.07 -8.08
C GLU A 87 15.19 -1.67 -8.55
N MET A 88 16.01 -1.57 -9.62
CA MET A 88 16.40 -0.30 -10.21
C MET A 88 15.19 0.50 -10.72
N ALA A 89 14.23 -0.15 -11.37
CA ALA A 89 13.02 0.51 -11.87
C ALA A 89 12.18 1.10 -10.72
N TYR A 90 11.97 0.32 -9.65
CA TYR A 90 11.25 0.83 -8.48
C TYR A 90 12.04 1.90 -7.71
N SER A 91 13.36 1.76 -7.59
CA SER A 91 14.24 2.77 -7.00
C SER A 91 14.12 4.11 -7.74
N ALA A 92 14.19 4.09 -9.07
CA ALA A 92 13.98 5.27 -9.90
C ALA A 92 12.57 5.87 -9.69
N GLY A 93 11.56 5.02 -9.54
CA GLY A 93 10.20 5.44 -9.20
C GLY A 93 10.09 6.13 -7.83
N VAL A 94 10.79 5.61 -6.81
CA VAL A 94 10.88 6.25 -5.48
C VAL A 94 11.51 7.63 -5.59
N ASP A 95 12.62 7.77 -6.31
CA ASP A 95 13.33 9.03 -6.44
C ASP A 95 12.50 10.08 -7.20
N GLN A 96 11.89 9.69 -8.32
CA GLN A 96 11.10 10.58 -9.17
C GLN A 96 9.74 10.95 -8.56
N HIS A 97 9.16 10.06 -7.74
CA HIS A 97 7.80 10.21 -7.22
C HIS A 97 7.72 10.15 -5.69
N SER A 98 8.80 10.49 -4.99
CA SER A 98 8.88 10.50 -3.51
C SER A 98 7.79 11.31 -2.80
N SER A 99 7.22 12.31 -3.47
CA SER A 99 6.15 13.16 -2.93
C SER A 99 4.73 12.72 -3.34
N SER A 100 4.62 11.66 -4.15
CA SER A 100 3.34 11.06 -4.55
C SER A 100 2.77 10.20 -3.41
N LYS A 101 1.44 10.02 -3.43
CA LYS A 101 0.76 9.04 -2.58
C LYS A 101 1.19 7.60 -2.86
N LEU A 102 1.82 7.35 -4.01
CA LEU A 102 2.34 6.04 -4.39
C LEU A 102 3.77 5.76 -3.90
N ALA A 103 4.47 6.73 -3.32
CA ALA A 103 5.87 6.57 -2.89
C ALA A 103 6.08 5.33 -1.99
N GLY A 104 5.22 5.14 -0.99
CA GLY A 104 5.28 3.96 -0.12
C GLY A 104 5.04 2.65 -0.87
N TYR A 105 4.23 2.65 -1.93
CA TYR A 105 4.01 1.45 -2.75
C TYR A 105 5.22 1.15 -3.63
N PHE A 106 5.88 2.14 -4.24
CA PHE A 106 7.15 1.90 -4.94
C PHE A 106 8.16 1.20 -4.01
N LYS A 107 8.32 1.69 -2.78
CA LYS A 107 9.24 1.10 -1.78
C LYS A 107 8.87 -0.32 -1.38
N ILE A 108 7.58 -0.66 -1.26
CA ILE A 108 7.14 -2.02 -0.96
C ILE A 108 7.60 -3.01 -2.03
N TYR A 109 7.47 -2.63 -3.30
CA TYR A 109 7.82 -3.51 -4.41
C TYR A 109 9.33 -3.57 -4.61
N GLN A 110 10.03 -2.45 -4.46
CA GLN A 110 11.50 -2.41 -4.39
C GLN A 110 12.02 -3.35 -3.28
N ALA A 111 11.44 -3.31 -2.08
CA ALA A 111 11.79 -4.22 -0.99
C ALA A 111 11.53 -5.69 -1.35
N GLY A 112 10.48 -5.96 -2.14
CA GLY A 112 10.22 -7.29 -2.69
C GLY A 112 11.33 -7.77 -3.63
N ALA A 113 11.77 -6.91 -4.55
CA ALA A 113 12.88 -7.21 -5.46
C ALA A 113 14.19 -7.46 -4.70
N LEU A 114 14.56 -6.57 -3.76
CA LEU A 114 15.72 -6.74 -2.88
C LEU A 114 15.70 -8.08 -2.13
N SER A 115 14.54 -8.49 -1.63
CA SER A 115 14.39 -9.79 -0.95
C SER A 115 14.65 -10.97 -1.90
N LYS A 116 14.19 -10.87 -3.16
CA LYS A 116 14.45 -11.89 -4.20
C LYS A 116 15.91 -11.97 -4.62
N GLU A 117 16.65 -10.87 -4.52
CA GLU A 117 18.10 -10.83 -4.73
C GLU A 117 18.91 -11.34 -3.52
N GLY A 118 18.23 -11.66 -2.41
CA GLY A 118 18.87 -12.10 -1.16
C GLY A 118 19.37 -10.95 -0.26
N LYS A 119 19.07 -9.69 -0.61
CA LYS A 119 19.40 -8.49 0.17
C LYS A 119 18.37 -8.26 1.29
N GLN A 120 18.21 -9.25 2.18
CA GLN A 120 17.11 -9.29 3.15
C GLN A 120 17.12 -8.12 4.15
N GLU A 121 18.29 -7.70 4.64
CA GLU A 121 18.41 -6.60 5.61
C GLU A 121 17.96 -5.26 5.00
N GLU A 122 18.39 -4.99 3.77
CA GLU A 122 17.97 -3.80 3.01
C GLU A 122 16.47 -3.83 2.73
N ALA A 123 15.95 -5.00 2.32
CA ALA A 123 14.53 -5.21 2.07
C ALA A 123 13.67 -4.93 3.32
N ILE A 124 14.07 -5.43 4.49
CA ILE A 124 13.38 -5.21 5.77
C ILE A 124 13.42 -3.72 6.14
N ALA A 125 14.59 -3.08 6.04
CA ALA A 125 14.74 -1.66 6.35
C ALA A 125 13.86 -0.78 5.45
N LEU A 126 13.81 -1.07 4.15
CA LEU A 126 13.00 -0.35 3.19
C LEU A 126 11.50 -0.58 3.42
N MET A 127 11.09 -1.83 3.65
CA MET A 127 9.70 -2.17 3.96
C MET A 127 9.19 -1.45 5.23
N LYS A 128 10.05 -1.33 6.26
CA LYS A 128 9.74 -0.57 7.49
C LYS A 128 9.41 0.89 7.21
N GLN A 129 10.13 1.52 6.27
CA GLN A 129 9.85 2.90 5.85
C GLN A 129 8.56 2.96 5.04
N ALA A 130 8.41 2.04 4.08
CA ALA A 130 7.29 1.98 3.18
C ALA A 130 5.93 1.88 3.92
N VAL A 131 5.83 0.97 4.89
CA VAL A 131 4.62 0.76 5.69
C VAL A 131 4.25 1.99 6.53
N LYS A 132 5.24 2.80 6.94
CA LYS A 132 4.98 4.07 7.66
C LYS A 132 4.38 5.13 6.74
N GLU A 133 4.79 5.14 5.47
CA GLU A 133 4.32 6.11 4.46
C GLU A 133 2.91 5.80 3.95
N ILE A 134 2.46 4.55 4.04
CA ILE A 134 1.09 4.20 3.66
C ILE A 134 0.10 4.84 4.66
N PRO A 135 -0.93 5.56 4.16
CA PRO A 135 -1.96 6.16 4.99
C PRO A 135 -2.61 5.13 5.92
N SER A 136 -2.84 5.50 7.19
CA SER A 136 -3.50 4.63 8.17
C SER A 136 -4.90 4.19 7.77
N ALA A 137 -5.61 5.01 6.98
CA ALA A 137 -6.93 4.70 6.45
C ALA A 137 -6.91 3.74 5.23
N SER A 138 -5.73 3.35 4.73
CA SER A 138 -5.62 2.40 3.61
C SER A 138 -5.95 0.99 4.08
N LEU A 139 -6.91 0.34 3.42
CA LEU A 139 -7.25 -1.07 3.65
C LEU A 139 -6.08 -2.01 3.32
N LEU A 140 -5.11 -1.55 2.52
CA LEU A 140 -3.92 -2.32 2.16
C LEU A 140 -2.81 -2.24 3.22
N LYS A 141 -2.89 -1.28 4.17
CA LYS A 141 -1.82 -1.12 5.17
C LYS A 141 -1.61 -2.37 6.01
N PRO A 142 -2.66 -3.02 6.57
CA PRO A 142 -2.47 -4.25 7.34
C PRO A 142 -1.94 -5.41 6.50
N LEU A 143 -2.29 -5.49 5.21
CA LEU A 143 -1.73 -6.48 4.29
C LEU A 143 -0.20 -6.33 4.15
N TYR A 144 0.28 -5.10 3.98
CA TYR A 144 1.73 -4.85 3.90
C TYR A 144 2.44 -4.95 5.24
N GLN A 145 1.76 -4.67 6.36
CA GLN A 145 2.27 -4.98 7.69
C GLN A 145 2.45 -6.49 7.91
N ASN A 146 1.52 -7.30 7.42
CA ASN A 146 1.68 -8.76 7.42
C ASN A 146 2.90 -9.18 6.61
N LYS A 147 3.04 -8.69 5.37
CA LYS A 147 4.23 -8.98 4.54
C LYS A 147 5.52 -8.57 5.25
N TYR A 148 5.55 -7.40 5.87
CA TYR A 148 6.70 -6.94 6.65
C TYR A 148 7.01 -7.85 7.84
N ALA A 149 5.99 -8.27 8.59
CA ALA A 149 6.13 -9.21 9.69
C ALA A 149 6.76 -10.54 9.23
N LEU A 150 6.25 -11.11 8.13
CA LEU A 150 6.77 -12.35 7.55
C LEU A 150 8.22 -12.19 7.06
N MET A 151 8.55 -11.08 6.40
CA MET A 151 9.93 -10.80 5.98
C MET A 151 10.91 -10.72 7.17
N MET A 152 10.48 -10.14 8.29
CA MET A 152 11.29 -10.13 9.52
C MET A 152 11.44 -11.53 10.12
N MET A 153 10.40 -12.36 10.07
CA MET A 153 10.46 -13.75 10.52
C MET A 153 11.38 -14.64 9.66
N ASP A 154 11.58 -14.28 8.39
CA ASP A 154 12.55 -14.93 7.49
C ASP A 154 13.99 -14.43 7.69
N SER A 155 14.21 -13.42 8.55
CA SER A 155 15.55 -12.90 8.86
C SER A 155 16.43 -13.96 9.52
N LYS A 156 17.76 -13.84 9.38
CA LYS A 156 18.73 -14.67 10.12
C LYS A 156 18.94 -14.19 11.56
N ASP A 157 18.53 -12.96 11.87
CA ASP A 157 18.65 -12.36 13.20
C ASP A 157 17.43 -12.73 14.07
N GLU A 158 17.66 -13.47 15.15
CA GLU A 158 16.62 -13.90 16.09
C GLU A 158 15.85 -12.72 16.74
N SER A 159 16.51 -11.58 16.96
CA SER A 159 15.85 -10.39 17.49
C SER A 159 14.82 -9.86 16.50
N VAL A 160 15.22 -9.78 15.22
CA VAL A 160 14.33 -9.35 14.13
C VAL A 160 13.18 -10.35 13.94
N GLN A 161 13.46 -11.65 14.05
CA GLN A 161 12.40 -12.68 14.00
C GLN A 161 11.36 -12.49 15.11
N LYS A 162 11.80 -12.23 16.35
CA LYS A 162 10.90 -11.99 17.50
C LYS A 162 10.08 -10.72 17.32
N GLU A 163 10.67 -9.66 16.79
CA GLU A 163 9.93 -8.44 16.44
C GLU A 163 8.87 -8.72 15.37
N GLY A 164 9.21 -9.53 14.35
CA GLY A 164 8.26 -9.95 13.32
C GLY A 164 7.10 -10.77 13.85
N LEU A 165 7.39 -11.73 14.73
CA LEU A 165 6.36 -12.52 15.39
C LEU A 165 5.43 -11.64 16.25
N SER A 166 6.00 -10.74 17.06
CA SER A 166 5.20 -9.83 17.90
C SER A 166 4.32 -8.90 17.06
N LEU A 167 4.83 -8.40 15.94
CA LEU A 167 4.03 -7.63 14.99
C LEU A 167 2.88 -8.48 14.42
N LEU A 168 3.16 -9.71 13.99
CA LEU A 168 2.13 -10.61 13.44
C LEU A 168 1.04 -10.94 14.47
N GLU A 169 1.43 -11.21 15.73
CA GLU A 169 0.51 -11.42 16.86
C GLU A 169 -0.36 -10.19 17.11
N SER A 170 0.21 -8.98 17.03
CA SER A 170 -0.56 -7.74 17.19
C SER A 170 -1.60 -7.58 16.07
N LEU A 171 -1.23 -7.87 14.82
CA LEU A 171 -2.13 -7.80 13.67
C LEU A 171 -3.26 -8.84 13.77
N ALA A 172 -2.97 -10.05 14.26
CA ALA A 172 -3.94 -11.12 14.45
C ALA A 172 -4.95 -10.84 15.59
N ASN A 173 -4.64 -9.92 16.50
CA ASN A 173 -5.48 -9.57 17.64
C ASN A 173 -6.13 -8.19 17.51
N ASP A 174 -5.81 -7.43 16.47
CA ASP A 174 -6.44 -6.16 16.16
C ASP A 174 -7.82 -6.39 15.53
N SER A 175 -8.88 -6.04 16.25
CA SER A 175 -10.26 -6.16 15.79
C SER A 175 -10.63 -5.21 14.65
N THR A 176 -9.79 -4.20 14.38
CA THR A 176 -9.96 -3.27 13.26
C THR A 176 -9.20 -3.71 12.01
N ASN A 177 -8.34 -4.73 12.13
CA ASN A 177 -7.58 -5.27 11.02
C ASN A 177 -8.48 -6.16 10.13
N GLN A 178 -8.78 -5.65 8.93
CA GLN A 178 -9.57 -6.38 7.92
C GLN A 178 -8.86 -7.63 7.35
N ASN A 179 -7.57 -7.79 7.61
CA ASN A 179 -6.75 -8.93 7.21
C ASN A 179 -6.25 -9.72 8.45
N ALA A 180 -7.00 -9.69 9.56
CA ALA A 180 -6.65 -10.43 10.77
C ALA A 180 -6.69 -11.96 10.53
N ASP A 181 -7.52 -12.41 9.59
CA ASP A 181 -7.60 -13.81 9.16
C ASP A 181 -6.28 -14.32 8.56
N LEU A 182 -5.67 -13.52 7.67
CA LEU A 182 -4.34 -13.75 7.10
C LEU A 182 -3.29 -13.85 8.21
N SER A 183 -3.31 -12.90 9.16
CA SER A 183 -2.37 -12.88 10.28
C SER A 183 -2.49 -14.12 11.16
N LEU A 184 -3.72 -14.53 11.51
CA LEU A 184 -3.99 -15.74 12.28
C LEU A 184 -3.53 -16.99 11.53
N TYR A 185 -3.74 -17.05 10.21
CA TYR A 185 -3.32 -18.19 9.41
C TYR A 185 -1.81 -18.39 9.46
N PHE A 186 -1.04 -17.34 9.18
CA PHE A 186 0.42 -17.39 9.24
C PHE A 186 0.97 -17.59 10.65
N LEU A 187 0.31 -17.04 11.68
CA LEU A 187 0.67 -17.30 13.07
C LEU A 187 0.51 -18.79 13.42
N GLY A 188 -0.56 -19.44 12.92
CA GLY A 188 -0.73 -20.88 13.08
C GLY A 188 0.32 -21.68 12.31
N LEU A 189 0.71 -21.27 11.09
CA LEU A 189 1.83 -21.89 10.37
C LEU A 189 3.15 -21.77 11.14
N TYR A 190 3.40 -20.65 11.79
CA TYR A 190 4.55 -20.46 12.64
C TYR A 190 4.57 -21.48 13.80
N TYR A 191 3.50 -21.56 14.59
CA TYR A 191 3.43 -22.53 15.69
C TYR A 191 3.48 -23.99 15.21
N TRP A 192 2.90 -24.27 14.04
CA TRP A 192 3.00 -25.59 13.41
C TRP A 192 4.45 -25.95 13.12
N SER A 193 5.23 -25.02 12.53
CA SER A 193 6.66 -25.26 12.25
C SER A 193 7.50 -25.48 13.52
N LYS A 194 7.03 -24.99 14.67
CA LYS A 194 7.63 -25.21 16.00
C LYS A 194 7.09 -26.46 16.71
N ASN A 195 6.19 -27.21 16.07
CA ASN A 195 5.53 -28.38 16.64
C ASN A 195 4.71 -28.07 17.92
N ASP A 196 4.28 -26.82 18.11
CA ASP A 196 3.40 -26.42 19.21
C ASP A 196 1.93 -26.59 18.80
N LEU A 197 1.48 -27.85 18.81
CA LEU A 197 0.13 -28.20 18.38
C LEU A 197 -0.97 -27.58 19.27
N SER A 198 -0.64 -27.23 20.52
CA SER A 198 -1.58 -26.54 21.41
C SER A 198 -1.84 -25.13 20.92
N ALA A 199 -0.77 -24.37 20.63
CA ALA A 199 -0.87 -23.03 20.07
C ALA A 199 -1.53 -23.03 18.69
N VAL A 200 -1.22 -24.00 17.82
CA VAL A 200 -1.88 -24.17 16.52
C VAL A 200 -3.40 -24.30 16.69
N LYS A 201 -3.86 -25.22 17.55
CA LYS A 201 -5.29 -25.45 17.80
C LYS A 201 -5.98 -24.19 18.31
N ASN A 202 -5.31 -23.43 19.18
CA ASN A 202 -5.86 -22.17 19.69
C ASN A 202 -5.98 -21.11 18.59
N VAL A 203 -4.92 -20.88 17.83
CA VAL A 203 -4.87 -19.83 16.80
C VAL A 203 -5.79 -20.13 15.63
N TRP A 204 -5.69 -21.33 15.05
CA TRP A 204 -6.56 -21.71 13.94
C TRP A 204 -7.99 -21.99 14.39
N GLY A 205 -8.20 -22.43 15.63
CA GLY A 205 -9.54 -22.53 16.21
C GLY A 205 -10.22 -21.16 16.30
N LYS A 206 -9.49 -20.12 16.74
CA LYS A 206 -9.95 -18.73 16.71
C LYS A 206 -10.25 -18.28 15.28
N LEU A 207 -9.34 -18.50 14.33
CA LEU A 207 -9.53 -18.17 12.92
C LEU A 207 -10.80 -18.78 12.33
N VAL A 208 -11.00 -20.08 12.52
CA VAL A 208 -12.19 -20.78 12.04
C VAL A 208 -13.44 -20.23 12.71
N LYS A 209 -13.42 -20.02 14.03
CA LYS A 209 -14.56 -19.47 14.76
C LYS A 209 -14.95 -18.05 14.32
N ASP A 210 -13.97 -17.18 14.14
CA ASP A 210 -14.21 -15.75 13.91
C ASP A 210 -14.46 -15.44 12.42
N PHE A 211 -13.97 -16.27 11.50
CA PHE A 211 -13.98 -16.00 10.04
C PHE A 211 -14.59 -17.11 9.18
N SER A 212 -15.14 -18.17 9.76
CA SER A 212 -16.02 -19.10 9.04
C SER A 212 -17.47 -18.70 9.22
N SER A 213 -18.26 -18.89 8.19
CA SER A 213 -19.69 -18.66 8.15
C SER A 213 -20.40 -19.90 7.63
N GLU A 214 -21.72 -19.97 7.78
CA GLU A 214 -22.51 -21.06 7.18
C GLU A 214 -22.63 -20.88 5.66
N ASP A 215 -22.43 -19.67 5.15
CA ASP A 215 -22.44 -19.34 3.73
C ASP A 215 -21.02 -19.42 3.18
N LYS A 216 -20.70 -20.51 2.48
CA LYS A 216 -19.36 -20.75 1.92
C LYS A 216 -18.82 -19.60 1.06
N ASN A 217 -19.67 -18.74 0.52
CA ASN A 217 -19.26 -17.58 -0.28
C ASN A 217 -18.79 -16.39 0.57
N LYS A 218 -18.93 -16.45 1.89
CA LYS A 218 -18.51 -15.42 2.86
C LYS A 218 -17.38 -15.90 3.77
N ASP A 219 -16.97 -17.15 3.61
CA ASP A 219 -15.87 -17.72 4.37
C ASP A 219 -14.54 -17.12 3.93
N SER A 220 -13.70 -16.80 4.91
CA SER A 220 -12.29 -16.55 4.61
C SER A 220 -11.65 -17.80 4.02
N ALA A 221 -10.97 -17.65 2.88
CA ALA A 221 -10.17 -18.73 2.29
C ALA A 221 -9.11 -19.25 3.29
N TRP A 222 -8.58 -18.36 4.15
CA TRP A 222 -7.63 -18.72 5.19
C TRP A 222 -8.26 -19.56 6.29
N ALA A 223 -9.51 -19.29 6.66
CA ALA A 223 -10.25 -20.11 7.62
C ALA A 223 -10.53 -21.52 7.07
N GLN A 224 -10.84 -21.64 5.78
CA GLN A 224 -11.01 -22.94 5.13
C GLN A 224 -9.72 -23.76 5.15
N LEU A 225 -8.59 -23.16 4.75
CA LEU A 225 -7.28 -23.81 4.81
C LEU A 225 -6.90 -24.21 6.24
N ALA A 226 -7.17 -23.35 7.23
CA ALA A 226 -6.91 -23.64 8.63
C ALA A 226 -7.75 -24.82 9.13
N LYS A 227 -9.02 -24.91 8.72
CA LYS A 227 -9.91 -26.03 9.05
C LYS A 227 -9.38 -27.36 8.52
N GLU A 228 -9.03 -27.42 7.23
CA GLU A 228 -8.44 -28.62 6.61
C GLU A 228 -7.18 -29.08 7.35
N ARG A 229 -6.34 -28.13 7.77
CA ARG A 229 -5.13 -28.43 8.54
C ARG A 229 -5.43 -28.91 9.96
N LEU A 230 -6.41 -28.32 10.65
CA LEU A 230 -6.83 -28.79 11.97
C LEU A 230 -7.36 -30.23 11.92
N ASP A 231 -8.14 -30.57 10.90
CA ASP A 231 -8.67 -31.92 10.69
C ASP A 231 -7.51 -32.93 10.53
N SER A 232 -6.44 -32.54 9.82
CA SER A 232 -5.24 -33.39 9.66
C SER A 232 -4.42 -33.61 10.93
N ILE A 233 -4.55 -32.76 11.97
CA ILE A 233 -3.89 -32.97 13.27
C ILE A 233 -4.67 -33.96 14.15
N GLN A 234 -5.97 -34.09 13.91
CA GLN A 234 -6.87 -34.90 14.72
C GLN A 234 -7.01 -36.35 14.20
N ALA A 235 -6.67 -36.58 12.94
CA ALA A 235 -6.63 -37.90 12.29
C ALA A 235 -5.37 -38.70 12.70
#